data_AF-G9WM86-F1
#
_entry.id   AF-G9WM86-F1
#
_cell.length_a   1.000
_cell.length_b   1.000
_cell.length_c   1.000
_cell.angle_alpha   90.00
_cell.angle_beta   90.00
_cell.angle_gamma   90.00
#
_symmetry.space_group_name_H-M   'P 1'
#
loop_
_entity.id
_entity.type
_entity.pdbx_description
1 polymer ?
#
loop_
_entity_poly.entity_id
_entity_poly.type
_entity_poly.pdbx_seq_one_letter_code
_entity_poly.pdbx_strand_id
1 'polypeptide(L)'
;MRKNLRKWILLLLAGLFILSCFFVSPEKFSVESDLPFFLNFSFLYYFPLEKYFYMATILILSSYLLESRVLSYIAYPILRFAKTRKALSHILIFLSFGIALLFGTSISMFFTLPLSAITLGKEEDSPYLFMHTVCLQILAAELGSILFPFTSLSDFYLFLQFNYSFTDYLRISFPFFFSSILFLLPYVYCFHKEKNRPLSLQTLDRLQFSYEGLKERRPEGKVHRFSIPLGVFSTLFFLSCIRLIPIYLVTVLLLLYSLFFRREVFLRLDYFLLGFVLLIFLLRGNFLTMHLIPRFLSTFISGKECSHSLVLAQIFTRLPAAVFLADLTTKGRQLIMASILSSIHPLAWNYSGVIAYSMMKNRPHGKVFILHYIFLHIQMLLLLVFLAFFTGNL
;
A
#
# COMPACT_ATOMS: atom_id res chain seq x y z
N MET A 1 16.21 -9.41 -10.56
CA MET A 1 16.34 -8.52 -9.39
C MET A 1 15.10 -8.51 -8.49
N ARG A 2 13.92 -8.02 -8.94
CA ARG A 2 12.69 -7.94 -8.10
C ARG A 2 12.19 -9.28 -7.55
N LYS A 3 12.20 -10.35 -8.38
CA LYS A 3 11.81 -11.71 -7.94
C LYS A 3 12.77 -12.29 -6.89
N ASN A 4 14.08 -12.03 -7.02
CA ASN A 4 15.08 -12.55 -6.09
C ASN A 4 14.99 -11.81 -4.74
N LEU A 5 14.88 -10.47 -4.74
CA LEU A 5 14.76 -9.70 -3.51
C LEU A 5 13.53 -10.11 -2.67
N ARG A 6 12.37 -10.30 -3.32
CA ARG A 6 11.16 -10.79 -2.66
C ARG A 6 11.36 -12.16 -1.99
N LYS A 7 12.01 -13.09 -2.69
CA LYS A 7 12.32 -14.41 -2.13
C LYS A 7 13.28 -14.31 -0.94
N TRP A 8 14.32 -13.49 -1.05
CA TRP A 8 15.28 -13.26 0.04
C TRP A 8 14.62 -12.66 1.29
N ILE A 9 13.71 -11.69 1.12
CA ILE A 9 12.97 -11.10 2.24
C ILE A 9 12.11 -12.15 2.96
N LEU A 10 11.37 -12.97 2.20
CA LEU A 10 10.56 -14.05 2.79
C LEU A 10 11.43 -15.10 3.49
N LEU A 11 12.56 -15.47 2.87
CA LEU A 11 13.50 -16.42 3.47
C LEU A 11 14.11 -15.88 4.76
N LEU A 12 14.47 -14.58 4.80
CA LEU A 12 14.99 -13.93 5.99
C LEU A 12 13.93 -13.89 7.09
N LEU A 13 12.69 -13.53 6.76
CA LEU A 13 11.57 -13.55 7.71
C LEU A 13 11.24 -14.95 8.22
N ALA A 14 11.27 -15.95 7.35
CA ALA A 14 11.08 -17.35 7.73
C ALA A 14 12.24 -17.83 8.63
N GLY A 15 13.48 -17.47 8.31
CA GLY A 15 14.63 -17.75 9.16
C GLY A 15 14.54 -17.05 10.52
N LEU A 16 14.11 -15.79 10.55
CA LEU A 16 13.85 -15.03 11.78
C LEU A 16 12.76 -15.70 12.61
N PHE A 17 11.70 -16.19 11.96
CA PHE A 17 10.63 -16.92 12.61
C PHE A 17 11.13 -18.23 13.23
N ILE A 18 11.86 -19.04 12.47
CA ILE A 18 12.45 -20.29 12.98
C ILE A 18 13.39 -19.99 14.14
N LEU A 19 14.26 -18.99 14.02
CA LEU A 19 15.14 -18.55 15.09
C LEU A 19 14.34 -18.12 16.32
N SER A 20 13.25 -17.37 16.12
CA SER A 20 12.41 -16.88 17.21
C SER A 20 11.80 -18.02 18.05
N CYS A 21 11.52 -19.18 17.44
CA CYS A 21 10.97 -20.33 18.15
C CYS A 21 11.92 -20.89 19.22
N PHE A 22 13.23 -20.67 19.11
CA PHE A 22 14.21 -21.11 20.11
C PHE A 22 14.29 -20.21 21.36
N PHE A 23 13.75 -18.99 21.28
CA PHE A 23 13.81 -18.01 22.38
C PHE A 23 12.46 -17.77 23.07
N VAL A 24 11.45 -18.59 22.73
CA VAL A 24 10.14 -18.55 23.38
C VAL A 24 10.26 -19.18 24.78
N SER A 25 9.89 -18.45 25.83
CA SER A 25 9.90 -18.98 27.20
C SER A 25 8.74 -19.96 27.40
N PRO A 26 9.00 -21.20 27.87
CA PRO A 26 7.96 -22.21 28.10
C PRO A 26 7.03 -21.90 29.30
N GLU A 27 7.34 -20.89 30.13
CA GLU A 27 6.59 -20.62 31.36
C GLU A 27 5.24 -19.91 31.16
N LYS A 28 5.04 -19.18 30.06
CA LYS A 28 3.72 -18.58 29.71
C LYS A 28 2.74 -19.58 29.07
N PHE A 29 3.15 -20.84 28.97
CA PHE A 29 2.50 -21.85 28.13
C PHE A 29 1.51 -22.74 28.88
N SER A 30 1.57 -22.77 30.21
CA SER A 30 0.97 -23.82 31.04
C SER A 30 -0.45 -23.54 31.54
N VAL A 31 -1.03 -22.36 31.32
CA VAL A 31 -2.21 -21.94 32.10
C VAL A 31 -3.54 -21.94 31.32
N GLU A 32 -3.59 -21.82 29.98
CA GLU A 32 -4.86 -21.51 29.28
C GLU A 32 -5.04 -22.08 27.84
N SER A 33 -4.52 -23.26 27.49
CA SER A 33 -4.70 -23.80 26.13
C SER A 33 -5.77 -24.90 26.02
N ASP A 34 -6.94 -24.58 25.48
CA ASP A 34 -7.97 -25.55 25.04
C ASP A 34 -7.62 -26.29 23.73
N LEU A 35 -6.42 -26.04 23.16
CA LEU A 35 -5.94 -26.70 21.94
C LEU A 35 -5.22 -28.02 22.27
N PRO A 36 -5.39 -29.08 21.45
CA PRO A 36 -4.68 -30.33 21.64
C PRO A 36 -3.15 -30.11 21.65
N PHE A 37 -2.45 -30.85 22.52
CA PHE A 37 -1.02 -30.71 22.84
C PHE A 37 -0.09 -30.51 21.61
N PHE A 38 -0.43 -31.10 20.45
CA PHE A 38 0.35 -31.00 19.21
C PHE A 38 0.19 -29.67 18.44
N LEU A 39 -0.84 -28.88 18.72
CA LEU A 39 -1.08 -27.55 18.13
C LEU A 39 -0.80 -26.41 19.12
N ASN A 40 -0.31 -26.76 20.31
CA ASN A 40 0.03 -25.78 21.31
C ASN A 40 1.40 -25.19 20.94
N PHE A 41 1.40 -24.16 20.10
CA PHE A 41 2.57 -23.32 19.84
C PHE A 41 2.25 -21.85 20.12
N SER A 42 3.18 -21.11 20.73
CA SER A 42 2.99 -19.69 21.10
C SER A 42 2.63 -18.79 19.92
N PHE A 43 3.19 -19.06 18.74
CA PHE A 43 2.86 -18.31 17.54
C PHE A 43 1.43 -18.53 17.03
N LEU A 44 0.82 -19.69 17.30
CA LEU A 44 -0.58 -19.97 16.91
C LEU A 44 -1.55 -19.32 17.88
N TYR A 45 -1.25 -19.35 19.18
CA TYR A 45 -2.11 -18.79 20.22
C TYR A 45 -2.33 -17.27 20.04
N TYR A 46 -1.23 -16.54 19.83
CA TYR A 46 -1.28 -15.09 19.61
C TYR A 46 -1.53 -14.71 18.14
N PHE A 47 -1.77 -15.67 17.25
CA PHE A 47 -2.02 -15.37 15.83
C PHE A 47 -3.35 -14.62 15.68
N PRO A 48 -3.36 -13.37 15.17
CA PRO A 48 -4.59 -12.61 15.04
C PRO A 48 -5.37 -13.07 13.79
N LEU A 49 -6.07 -14.21 13.93
CA LEU A 49 -6.82 -14.88 12.85
C LEU A 49 -7.74 -13.91 12.12
N GLU A 50 -8.64 -13.24 12.84
CA GLU A 50 -9.61 -12.33 12.24
C GLU A 50 -8.94 -11.25 11.35
N LYS A 51 -7.87 -10.63 11.86
CA LYS A 51 -7.11 -9.58 11.15
C LYS A 51 -6.43 -10.13 9.90
N TYR A 52 -5.97 -11.38 9.96
CA TYR A 52 -5.37 -12.06 8.81
C TYR A 52 -6.40 -12.26 7.71
N PHE A 53 -7.61 -12.70 8.05
CA PHE A 53 -8.71 -12.87 7.10
C PHE A 53 -9.12 -11.54 6.46
N TYR A 54 -9.16 -10.44 7.23
CA TYR A 54 -9.37 -9.10 6.67
C TYR A 54 -8.31 -8.72 5.63
N MET A 55 -7.02 -8.89 5.98
CA MET A 55 -5.90 -8.56 5.09
C MET A 55 -5.83 -9.49 3.86
N ALA A 56 -6.13 -10.78 4.03
CA ALA A 56 -6.19 -11.73 2.93
C ALA A 56 -7.34 -11.38 1.96
N THR A 57 -8.52 -11.04 2.50
CA THR A 57 -9.70 -10.70 1.69
C THR A 57 -9.43 -9.48 0.81
N ILE A 58 -8.85 -8.42 1.37
CA ILE A 58 -8.55 -7.22 0.59
C ILE A 58 -7.47 -7.49 -0.48
N LEU A 59 -6.48 -8.34 -0.20
CA LEU A 59 -5.47 -8.73 -1.19
C LEU A 59 -6.09 -9.53 -2.35
N ILE A 60 -7.02 -10.44 -2.07
CA ILE A 60 -7.75 -11.17 -3.10
C ILE A 60 -8.63 -10.22 -3.92
N LEU A 61 -9.34 -9.30 -3.25
CA LEU A 61 -10.16 -8.28 -3.91
C LEU A 61 -9.31 -7.34 -4.80
N SER A 62 -8.10 -7.01 -4.34
CA SER A 62 -7.12 -6.22 -5.11
C SER A 62 -6.74 -6.91 -6.41
N SER A 63 -6.47 -8.22 -6.36
CA SER A 63 -6.16 -9.03 -7.54
C SER A 63 -7.37 -9.18 -8.47
N TYR A 64 -8.57 -9.27 -7.90
CA TYR A 64 -9.81 -9.26 -8.65
C TYR A 64 -9.99 -7.96 -9.44
N LEU A 65 -9.73 -6.81 -8.80
CA LEU A 65 -9.77 -5.50 -9.44
C LEU A 65 -8.75 -5.39 -10.59
N LEU A 66 -7.51 -5.87 -10.37
CA LEU A 66 -6.47 -5.86 -11.41
C LEU A 66 -6.83 -6.70 -12.64
N GLU A 67 -7.55 -7.81 -12.47
CA GLU A 67 -8.01 -8.64 -13.59
C GLU A 67 -9.27 -8.08 -14.29
N SER A 68 -10.13 -7.37 -13.56
CA SER A 68 -11.41 -6.84 -14.05
C SER A 68 -11.32 -5.75 -15.14
N ARG A 69 -10.12 -5.21 -15.41
CA ARG A 69 -9.86 -4.06 -16.32
C ARG A 69 -10.61 -2.76 -15.98
N VAL A 70 -11.32 -2.69 -14.85
CA VAL A 70 -12.07 -1.50 -14.42
C VAL A 70 -11.18 -0.25 -14.37
N LEU A 71 -9.93 -0.40 -13.91
CA LEU A 71 -8.97 0.71 -13.88
C LEU A 71 -8.67 1.28 -15.27
N SER A 72 -8.61 0.44 -16.31
CA SER A 72 -8.44 0.91 -17.70
C SER A 72 -9.66 1.70 -18.19
N TYR A 73 -10.88 1.27 -17.83
CA TYR A 73 -12.11 2.00 -18.15
C TYR A 73 -12.19 3.35 -17.44
N ILE A 74 -11.56 3.51 -16.28
CA ILE A 74 -11.45 4.81 -15.61
C ILE A 74 -10.36 5.68 -16.25
N ALA A 75 -9.19 5.10 -16.51
CA ALA A 75 -8.00 5.85 -16.91
C ALA A 75 -8.02 6.39 -18.34
N TYR A 76 -8.26 5.53 -19.34
CA TYR A 76 -8.13 5.91 -20.75
C TYR A 76 -9.08 7.03 -21.21
N PRO A 77 -10.35 7.09 -20.77
CA PRO A 77 -11.22 8.21 -21.10
C PRO A 77 -10.69 9.56 -20.61
N ILE A 78 -10.01 9.57 -19.44
CA ILE A 78 -9.42 10.78 -18.83
C ILE A 78 -8.14 11.16 -19.57
N LEU A 79 -7.29 10.19 -19.91
CA LEU A 79 -6.01 10.44 -20.60
C LEU A 79 -6.17 11.08 -21.97
N ARG A 80 -7.29 10.84 -22.67
CA ARG A 80 -7.61 11.50 -23.96
C ARG A 80 -7.64 13.03 -23.87
N PHE A 81 -7.95 13.59 -22.69
CA PHE A 81 -7.95 15.04 -22.52
C PHE A 81 -6.54 15.64 -22.47
N ALA A 82 -5.50 14.82 -22.36
CA ALA A 82 -4.11 15.27 -22.43
C ALA A 82 -3.73 15.66 -23.86
N LYS A 83 -3.55 16.96 -24.12
CA LYS A 83 -3.03 17.48 -25.39
C LYS A 83 -1.54 17.84 -25.34
N THR A 84 -0.99 18.02 -24.14
CA THR A 84 0.40 18.45 -23.92
C THR A 84 1.10 17.53 -22.94
N ARG A 85 2.45 17.53 -22.96
CA ARG A 85 3.26 16.69 -22.07
C ARG A 85 3.00 16.99 -20.59
N LYS A 86 2.87 18.28 -20.22
CA LYS A 86 2.52 18.66 -18.84
C LYS A 86 1.11 18.21 -18.46
N ALA A 87 0.12 18.37 -19.35
CA ALA A 87 -1.24 17.90 -19.09
C ALA A 87 -1.28 16.38 -18.88
N LEU A 88 -0.53 15.61 -19.67
CA LEU A 88 -0.41 14.16 -19.50
C LEU A 88 0.22 13.82 -18.14
N SER A 89 1.32 14.48 -17.77
CA SER A 89 1.95 14.33 -16.44
C SER A 89 0.96 14.59 -15.31
N HIS A 90 0.21 15.70 -15.37
CA HIS A 90 -0.78 16.07 -14.36
C HIS A 90 -1.87 15.01 -14.22
N ILE A 91 -2.46 14.58 -15.35
CA ILE A 91 -3.50 13.54 -15.35
C ILE A 91 -2.96 12.24 -14.76
N LEU A 92 -1.74 11.82 -15.10
CA LEU A 92 -1.12 10.61 -14.57
C LEU A 92 -0.90 10.67 -13.05
N ILE A 93 -0.52 11.84 -12.52
CA ILE A 93 -0.32 12.05 -11.07
C ILE A 93 -1.66 12.03 -10.34
N PHE A 94 -2.66 12.77 -10.82
CA PHE A 94 -4.01 12.79 -10.22
C PHE A 94 -4.71 11.44 -10.31
N LEU A 95 -4.51 10.71 -11.41
CA LEU A 95 -5.00 9.34 -11.55
C LEU A 95 -4.34 8.42 -10.51
N SER A 96 -3.04 8.59 -10.26
CA SER A 96 -2.33 7.85 -9.21
C SER A 96 -2.90 8.14 -7.81
N PHE A 97 -3.16 9.41 -7.52
CA PHE A 97 -3.79 9.85 -6.27
C PHE A 97 -5.20 9.26 -6.11
N GLY A 98 -6.05 9.39 -7.12
CA GLY A 98 -7.44 8.94 -7.08
C GLY A 98 -7.60 7.43 -7.03
N ILE A 99 -6.78 6.68 -7.77
CA ILE A 99 -6.78 5.20 -7.67
C ILE A 99 -6.30 4.78 -6.28
N ALA A 100 -5.27 5.42 -5.73
CA ALA A 100 -4.77 5.05 -4.39
C ALA A 100 -5.76 5.40 -3.27
N LEU A 101 -6.50 6.50 -3.42
CA LEU A 101 -7.58 6.88 -2.52
C LEU A 101 -8.63 5.79 -2.34
N LEU A 102 -9.03 5.13 -3.42
CA LEU A 102 -10.10 4.14 -3.38
C LEU A 102 -9.59 2.70 -3.22
N PHE A 103 -8.47 2.39 -3.85
CA PHE A 103 -8.01 1.01 -4.04
C PHE A 103 -6.63 0.73 -3.42
N GLY A 104 -5.97 1.74 -2.88
CA GLY A 104 -4.69 1.60 -2.18
C GLY A 104 -3.44 1.79 -3.05
N THR A 105 -2.33 2.02 -2.36
CA THR A 105 -1.02 2.36 -2.95
C THR A 105 -0.53 1.32 -3.94
N SER A 106 -0.59 0.05 -3.56
CA SER A 106 -0.02 -1.05 -4.33
C SER A 106 -0.68 -1.19 -5.69
N ILE A 107 -2.01 -1.06 -5.74
CA ILE A 107 -2.79 -1.15 -6.98
C ILE A 107 -2.52 0.07 -7.85
N SER A 108 -2.54 1.27 -7.26
CA SER A 108 -2.26 2.51 -7.98
C SER A 108 -0.91 2.46 -8.66
N MET A 109 0.17 2.18 -7.92
CA MET A 109 1.52 2.12 -8.48
C MET A 109 1.68 1.00 -9.52
N PHE A 110 1.06 -0.17 -9.29
CA PHE A 110 1.12 -1.28 -10.25
C PHE A 110 0.46 -0.91 -11.58
N PHE A 111 -0.58 -0.08 -11.56
CA PHE A 111 -1.31 0.31 -12.75
C PHE A 111 -0.75 1.59 -13.42
N THR A 112 -0.52 2.65 -12.66
CA THR A 112 -0.20 3.98 -13.19
C THR A 112 1.27 4.16 -13.60
N LEU A 113 2.21 3.43 -12.97
CA LEU A 113 3.62 3.52 -13.33
C LEU A 113 3.94 2.87 -14.69
N PRO A 114 3.47 1.64 -15.00
CA PRO A 114 3.62 1.10 -16.35
C PRO A 114 2.93 1.99 -17.39
N LEU A 115 1.76 2.53 -17.06
CA LEU A 115 1.02 3.45 -17.91
C LEU A 115 1.82 4.72 -18.24
N SER A 116 2.50 5.33 -17.26
CA SER A 116 3.37 6.48 -17.51
C SER A 116 4.58 6.10 -18.36
N ALA A 117 5.17 4.91 -18.15
CA ALA A 117 6.31 4.44 -18.94
C ALA A 117 5.97 4.19 -20.43
N ILE A 118 4.78 3.68 -20.74
CA ILE A 118 4.35 3.44 -22.13
C ILE A 118 3.81 4.68 -22.84
N THR A 119 3.48 5.74 -22.08
CA THR A 119 2.97 7.02 -22.60
C THR A 119 4.07 8.10 -22.54
N LEU A 120 4.13 8.88 -21.46
CA LEU A 120 5.09 9.96 -21.26
C LEU A 120 6.55 9.47 -21.33
N GLY A 121 6.81 8.24 -20.89
CA GLY A 121 8.12 7.62 -20.97
C GLY A 121 8.59 7.29 -22.38
N LYS A 122 7.75 7.43 -23.42
CA LYS A 122 8.16 7.31 -24.83
C LYS A 122 8.21 8.65 -25.56
N GLU A 123 7.93 9.76 -24.89
CA GLU A 123 8.11 11.09 -25.46
C GLU A 123 9.60 11.44 -25.48
N GLU A 124 10.10 11.78 -26.68
CA GLU A 124 11.44 12.32 -26.89
C GLU A 124 11.55 13.74 -26.30
N ASP A 125 12.73 14.12 -25.83
CA ASP A 125 13.01 15.43 -25.19
C ASP A 125 12.23 15.73 -23.89
N SER A 126 11.71 14.73 -23.18
CA SER A 126 11.14 14.94 -21.83
C SER A 126 11.59 13.95 -20.75
N PRO A 127 12.90 13.62 -20.64
CA PRO A 127 13.37 12.68 -19.64
C PRO A 127 13.17 13.19 -18.21
N TYR A 128 13.33 14.50 -17.96
CA TYR A 128 13.21 15.06 -16.61
C TYR A 128 11.75 15.19 -16.17
N LEU A 129 10.85 15.56 -17.08
CA LEU A 129 9.42 15.55 -16.78
C LEU A 129 8.94 14.13 -16.47
N PHE A 130 9.35 13.12 -17.24
CA PHE A 130 9.00 11.72 -16.95
C PHE A 130 9.51 11.27 -15.58
N MET A 131 10.78 11.55 -15.25
CA MET A 131 11.34 11.27 -13.92
C MET A 131 10.54 11.93 -12.81
N HIS A 132 10.21 13.21 -13.00
CA HIS A 132 9.42 13.98 -12.06
C HIS A 132 8.02 13.39 -11.88
N THR A 133 7.35 13.02 -12.97
CA THR A 133 6.05 12.33 -12.95
C THR A 133 6.12 11.03 -12.18
N VAL A 134 7.13 10.18 -12.41
CA VAL A 134 7.26 8.89 -11.70
C VAL A 134 7.44 9.11 -10.19
N CYS A 135 8.29 10.05 -9.78
CA CYS A 135 8.44 10.40 -8.37
C CYS A 135 7.13 10.90 -7.75
N LEU A 136 6.42 11.79 -8.46
CA LEU A 136 5.14 12.32 -7.98
C LEU A 136 4.01 11.33 -8.02
N GLN A 137 3.99 10.36 -8.93
CA GLN A 137 2.99 9.28 -8.94
C GLN A 137 3.12 8.40 -7.71
N ILE A 138 4.35 8.14 -7.25
CA ILE A 138 4.62 7.37 -6.03
C ILE A 138 4.14 8.15 -4.81
N LEU A 139 4.57 9.41 -4.68
CA LEU A 139 4.10 10.28 -3.61
C LEU A 139 2.57 10.43 -3.62
N ALA A 140 1.98 10.70 -4.78
CA ALA A 140 0.54 10.82 -4.94
C ALA A 140 -0.20 9.54 -4.53
N ALA A 141 0.35 8.36 -4.82
CA ALA A 141 -0.24 7.11 -4.39
C ALA A 141 -0.15 6.93 -2.86
N GLU A 142 0.99 7.24 -2.25
CA GLU A 142 1.18 7.17 -0.80
C GLU A 142 0.23 8.15 -0.09
N LEU A 143 0.23 9.41 -0.51
CA LEU A 143 -0.62 10.49 0.02
C LEU A 143 -2.11 10.23 -0.19
N GLY A 144 -2.50 9.74 -1.38
CA GLY A 144 -3.90 9.45 -1.69
C GLY A 144 -4.47 8.36 -0.80
N SER A 145 -3.66 7.38 -0.40
CA SER A 145 -4.11 6.26 0.43
C SER A 145 -4.37 6.63 1.90
N ILE A 146 -4.04 7.84 2.36
CA ILE A 146 -4.13 8.19 3.78
C ILE A 146 -5.57 8.15 4.31
N LEU A 147 -6.56 8.55 3.49
CA LEU A 147 -7.91 8.86 3.96
C LEU A 147 -8.62 7.65 4.58
N PHE A 148 -8.60 6.50 3.92
CA PHE A 148 -9.32 5.30 4.37
C PHE A 148 -8.38 4.29 5.01
N PRO A 149 -8.83 3.48 5.99
CA PRO A 149 -7.95 2.54 6.66
C PRO A 149 -7.56 1.36 5.76
N PHE A 150 -8.47 0.90 4.90
CA PHE A 150 -8.29 -0.31 4.09
C PHE A 150 -7.34 -0.13 2.89
N THR A 151 -7.04 1.09 2.45
CA THR A 151 -6.14 1.38 1.32
C THR A 151 -4.67 1.01 1.61
N SER A 152 -4.37 0.72 2.87
CA SER A 152 -3.04 0.47 3.40
C SER A 152 -3.07 -0.64 4.44
N LEU A 153 -2.29 -1.70 4.22
CA LEU A 153 -2.29 -2.87 5.10
C LEU A 153 -1.92 -2.56 6.56
N SER A 154 -0.99 -1.62 6.78
CA SER A 154 -0.56 -1.23 8.14
C SER A 154 -1.64 -0.41 8.86
N ASP A 155 -2.23 0.56 8.16
CA ASP A 155 -3.27 1.40 8.73
C ASP A 155 -4.53 0.58 9.00
N PHE A 156 -4.84 -0.36 8.11
CA PHE A 156 -5.95 -1.29 8.29
C PHE A 156 -5.74 -2.20 9.49
N TYR A 157 -4.53 -2.72 9.69
CA TYR A 157 -4.21 -3.52 10.87
C TYR A 157 -4.40 -2.72 12.17
N LEU A 158 -3.87 -1.49 12.23
CA LEU A 158 -4.02 -0.62 13.40
C LEU A 158 -5.48 -0.25 13.66
N PHE A 159 -6.24 0.05 12.61
CA PHE A 159 -7.67 0.29 12.67
C PHE A 159 -8.42 -0.89 13.32
N LEU A 160 -8.12 -2.12 12.90
CA LEU A 160 -8.74 -3.33 13.45
C LEU A 160 -8.27 -3.61 14.89
N GLN A 161 -6.97 -3.47 15.17
CA GLN A 161 -6.37 -3.78 16.46
C GLN A 161 -6.83 -2.85 17.58
N PHE A 162 -6.92 -1.55 17.31
CA PHE A 162 -7.40 -0.57 18.28
C PHE A 162 -8.93 -0.41 18.28
N ASN A 163 -9.65 -1.23 17.49
CA ASN A 163 -11.11 -1.19 17.37
C ASN A 163 -11.66 0.21 17.04
N TYR A 164 -10.99 0.95 16.17
CA TYR A 164 -11.44 2.28 15.78
C TYR A 164 -12.76 2.21 15.00
N SER A 165 -13.64 3.18 15.23
CA SER A 165 -14.76 3.44 14.33
C SER A 165 -14.25 4.06 13.02
N PHE A 166 -14.97 3.87 11.92
CA PHE A 166 -14.60 4.49 10.64
C PHE A 166 -14.53 6.02 10.74
N THR A 167 -15.44 6.62 11.49
CA THR A 167 -15.47 8.06 11.75
C THR A 167 -14.28 8.56 12.56
N ASP A 168 -13.83 7.81 13.57
CA ASP A 168 -12.67 8.21 14.37
C ASP A 168 -11.37 8.10 13.59
N TYR A 169 -11.24 7.07 12.75
CA TYR A 169 -10.12 6.99 11.82
C TYR A 169 -10.11 8.18 10.86
N LEU A 170 -11.26 8.54 10.27
CA LEU A 170 -11.37 9.69 9.38
C LEU A 170 -10.98 11.00 10.07
N ARG A 171 -11.35 11.20 11.35
CA ARG A 171 -10.93 12.38 12.12
C ARG A 171 -9.41 12.48 12.25
N ILE A 172 -8.73 11.34 12.36
CA ILE A 172 -7.26 11.26 12.44
C ILE A 172 -6.64 11.49 11.06
N SER A 173 -7.14 10.83 10.02
CA SER A 173 -6.53 10.81 8.69
C SER A 173 -6.85 12.04 7.83
N PHE A 174 -8.03 12.64 8.01
CA PHE A 174 -8.53 13.72 7.15
C PHE A 174 -7.63 14.97 7.13
N PRO A 175 -7.10 15.48 8.27
CA PRO A 175 -6.18 16.61 8.25
C PRO A 175 -4.93 16.32 7.42
N PHE A 176 -4.34 15.12 7.60
CA PHE A 176 -3.18 14.69 6.82
C PHE A 176 -3.51 14.55 5.34
N PHE A 177 -4.65 13.94 5.00
CA PHE A 177 -5.11 13.79 3.62
C PHE A 177 -5.31 15.15 2.93
N PHE A 178 -6.01 16.08 3.58
CA PHE A 178 -6.25 17.41 3.04
C PHE A 178 -4.95 18.20 2.85
N SER A 179 -4.08 18.23 3.85
CA SER A 179 -2.75 18.85 3.74
C SER A 179 -1.91 18.18 2.66
N SER A 180 -2.03 16.88 2.46
CA SER A 180 -1.30 16.15 1.40
C SER A 180 -1.69 16.61 0.00
N ILE A 181 -2.99 16.89 -0.23
CA ILE A 181 -3.43 17.50 -1.50
C ILE A 181 -2.77 18.86 -1.67
N LEU A 182 -2.86 19.72 -0.65
CA LEU A 182 -2.31 21.08 -0.69
C LEU A 182 -0.79 21.07 -0.94
N PHE A 183 -0.06 20.19 -0.27
CA PHE A 183 1.39 20.07 -0.44
C PHE A 183 1.79 19.44 -1.76
N LEU A 184 0.98 18.57 -2.36
CA LEU A 184 1.27 17.96 -3.65
C LEU A 184 1.12 18.94 -4.83
N LEU A 185 0.15 19.85 -4.80
CA LEU A 185 -0.18 20.74 -5.92
C LEU A 185 1.01 21.61 -6.41
N PRO A 186 1.81 22.26 -5.53
CA PRO A 186 2.99 23.02 -5.96
C PRO A 186 3.99 22.16 -6.74
N TYR A 187 4.24 20.93 -6.32
CA TYR A 187 5.15 20.04 -7.04
C TYR A 187 4.62 19.69 -8.44
N VAL A 188 3.31 19.51 -8.57
CA VAL A 188 2.66 19.20 -9.85
C VAL A 188 2.73 20.38 -10.83
N TYR A 189 2.46 21.60 -10.37
CA TYR A 189 2.33 22.78 -11.26
C TYR A 189 3.62 23.57 -11.43
N CYS A 190 4.52 23.60 -10.44
CA CYS A 190 5.72 24.44 -10.48
C CYS A 190 6.92 23.82 -11.22
N PHE A 191 6.75 22.66 -11.88
CA PHE A 191 7.83 22.06 -12.67
C PHE A 191 8.04 22.81 -14.01
N HIS A 192 9.14 23.56 -14.10
CA HIS A 192 9.47 24.42 -15.25
C HIS A 192 10.76 24.03 -16.00
N LYS A 193 11.43 22.93 -15.64
CA LYS A 193 12.71 22.55 -16.27
C LYS A 193 12.62 22.24 -17.76
N GLU A 194 11.44 21.81 -18.24
CA GLU A 194 11.21 21.50 -19.65
C GLU A 194 10.03 22.30 -20.21
N LYS A 195 10.16 22.77 -21.45
CA LYS A 195 9.11 23.53 -22.15
C LYS A 195 7.90 22.62 -22.38
N ASN A 196 6.70 23.16 -22.15
CA ASN A 196 5.49 22.42 -22.45
C ASN A 196 5.31 22.33 -23.97
N ARG A 197 5.40 21.13 -24.52
CA ARG A 197 5.19 20.84 -25.94
C ARG A 197 3.91 20.03 -26.14
N PRO A 198 3.30 20.10 -27.34
CA PRO A 198 2.24 19.15 -27.70
C PRO A 198 2.78 17.72 -27.63
N LEU A 199 1.87 16.77 -27.37
CA LEU A 199 2.20 15.35 -27.40
C LEU A 199 2.57 14.91 -28.82
N SER A 200 3.46 13.93 -28.94
CA SER A 200 3.74 13.32 -30.24
C SER A 200 2.50 12.64 -30.80
N LEU A 201 2.38 12.64 -32.14
CA LEU A 201 1.29 11.94 -32.85
C LEU A 201 1.24 10.46 -32.44
N GLN A 202 2.39 9.80 -32.30
CA GLN A 202 2.47 8.40 -31.86
C GLN A 202 1.84 8.18 -30.47
N THR A 203 2.03 9.09 -29.53
CA THR A 203 1.43 8.96 -28.19
C THR A 203 -0.06 9.25 -28.21
N LEU A 204 -0.51 10.24 -28.98
CA LEU A 204 -1.93 10.53 -29.19
C LEU A 204 -2.65 9.33 -29.81
N ASP A 205 -2.09 8.77 -30.88
CA ASP A 205 -2.62 7.58 -31.56
C ASP A 205 -2.70 6.40 -30.60
N ARG A 206 -1.63 6.13 -29.81
CA ARG A 206 -1.65 5.05 -28.81
C ARG A 206 -2.75 5.21 -27.76
N LEU A 207 -2.97 6.43 -27.27
CA LEU A 207 -4.03 6.71 -26.31
C LEU A 207 -5.40 6.51 -26.94
N GLN A 208 -5.57 6.97 -28.19
CA GLN A 208 -6.81 6.82 -28.93
C GLN A 208 -7.11 5.36 -29.27
N PHE A 209 -6.16 4.62 -29.83
CA PHE A 209 -6.28 3.17 -30.09
C PHE A 209 -6.58 2.38 -28.82
N SER A 210 -5.96 2.71 -27.69
CA SER A 210 -6.24 2.04 -26.41
C SER A 210 -7.67 2.31 -25.93
N TYR A 211 -8.16 3.54 -26.11
CA TYR A 211 -9.52 3.92 -25.77
C TYR A 211 -10.55 3.28 -26.72
N GLU A 212 -10.30 3.29 -28.03
CA GLU A 212 -11.15 2.67 -29.05
C GLU A 212 -11.20 1.15 -28.85
N GLY A 213 -10.08 0.49 -28.58
CA GLY A 213 -10.05 -0.94 -28.26
C GLY A 213 -10.82 -1.31 -26.98
N LEU A 214 -10.99 -0.37 -26.03
CA LEU A 214 -11.88 -0.54 -24.87
C LEU A 214 -13.36 -0.33 -25.24
N LYS A 215 -13.65 0.55 -26.20
CA LYS A 215 -15.00 0.88 -26.67
C LYS A 215 -15.55 -0.15 -27.65
N GLU A 216 -14.73 -0.67 -28.56
CA GLU A 216 -15.08 -1.75 -29.49
C GLU A 216 -15.26 -3.07 -28.75
N ARG A 217 -14.44 -3.32 -27.73
CA ARG A 217 -14.74 -4.30 -26.68
C ARG A 217 -15.82 -3.79 -25.72
N ARG A 218 -16.89 -3.18 -26.25
CA ARG A 218 -18.16 -2.98 -25.54
C ARG A 218 -18.51 -4.30 -24.83
N PRO A 219 -19.16 -4.26 -23.66
CA PRO A 219 -19.12 -5.33 -22.68
C PRO A 219 -19.94 -6.54 -23.14
N GLU A 220 -19.44 -7.29 -24.11
CA GLU A 220 -19.90 -8.62 -24.47
C GLU A 220 -19.47 -9.56 -23.35
N GLY A 221 -20.22 -9.49 -22.25
CA GLY A 221 -20.15 -10.37 -21.09
C GLY A 221 -18.95 -10.18 -20.17
N LYS A 222 -17.71 -9.94 -20.64
CA LYS A 222 -16.49 -10.07 -19.81
C LYS A 222 -16.29 -8.98 -18.76
N VAL A 223 -16.59 -7.72 -19.05
CA VAL A 223 -16.46 -6.62 -18.07
C VAL A 223 -17.53 -6.73 -16.99
N HIS A 224 -18.78 -6.97 -17.40
CA HIS A 224 -19.92 -7.16 -16.49
C HIS A 224 -19.73 -8.37 -15.56
N ARG A 225 -19.12 -9.44 -16.09
CA ARG A 225 -18.72 -10.67 -15.40
C ARG A 225 -17.72 -10.48 -14.26
N PHE A 226 -16.91 -9.43 -14.29
CA PHE A 226 -16.00 -9.07 -13.20
C PHE A 226 -16.52 -7.88 -12.39
N SER A 227 -17.11 -6.86 -13.01
CA SER A 227 -17.51 -5.65 -12.29
C SER A 227 -18.61 -5.89 -11.26
N ILE A 228 -19.62 -6.73 -11.55
CA ILE A 228 -20.69 -7.00 -10.58
C ILE A 228 -20.15 -7.73 -9.35
N PRO A 229 -19.47 -8.89 -9.48
CA PRO A 229 -18.96 -9.59 -8.30
C PRO A 229 -17.96 -8.73 -7.53
N LEU A 230 -17.12 -7.95 -8.22
CA LEU A 230 -16.21 -7.01 -7.56
C LEU A 230 -16.99 -6.02 -6.68
N GLY A 231 -18.07 -5.42 -7.21
CA GLY A 231 -18.93 -4.51 -6.45
C GLY A 231 -19.56 -5.19 -5.25
N VAL A 232 -20.16 -6.36 -5.44
CA VAL A 232 -20.80 -7.14 -4.38
C VAL A 232 -19.81 -7.51 -3.28
N PHE A 233 -18.67 -8.12 -3.61
CA PHE A 233 -17.66 -8.50 -2.61
C PHE A 233 -16.99 -7.29 -1.96
N SER A 234 -16.82 -6.17 -2.66
CA SER A 234 -16.34 -4.92 -2.06
C SER A 234 -17.34 -4.39 -1.03
N THR A 235 -18.63 -4.44 -1.33
CA THR A 235 -19.69 -4.05 -0.38
C THR A 235 -19.73 -4.99 0.82
N LEU A 236 -19.67 -6.31 0.60
CA LEU A 236 -19.62 -7.29 1.71
C LEU A 236 -18.38 -7.11 2.59
N PHE A 237 -17.22 -6.83 1.98
CA PHE A 237 -16.00 -6.52 2.70
C PHE A 237 -16.14 -5.23 3.52
N PHE A 238 -16.71 -4.17 2.95
CA PHE A 238 -16.99 -2.93 3.67
C PHE A 238 -17.94 -3.16 4.85
N LEU A 239 -19.02 -3.93 4.65
CA LEU A 239 -19.96 -4.32 5.70
C LEU A 239 -19.25 -5.11 6.83
N SER A 240 -18.25 -5.93 6.48
CA SER A 240 -17.41 -6.61 7.46
C SER A 240 -16.52 -5.65 8.23
N CYS A 241 -15.91 -4.65 7.57
CA CYS A 241 -15.09 -3.64 8.22
C CYS A 241 -15.86 -2.81 9.27
N ILE A 242 -17.15 -2.57 9.05
CA ILE A 242 -18.05 -1.94 10.04
C ILE A 242 -18.69 -2.94 11.00
N ARG A 243 -18.22 -4.20 11.03
CA ARG A 243 -18.59 -5.29 11.94
C ARG A 243 -20.06 -5.75 11.84
N LEU A 244 -20.70 -5.54 10.71
CA LEU A 244 -22.06 -6.05 10.47
C LEU A 244 -22.07 -7.52 10.03
N ILE A 245 -20.99 -7.99 9.39
CA ILE A 245 -20.88 -9.35 8.86
C ILE A 245 -19.52 -9.93 9.30
N PRO A 246 -19.46 -11.21 9.73
CA PRO A 246 -18.19 -11.83 10.07
C PRO A 246 -17.30 -11.99 8.83
N ILE A 247 -16.06 -11.51 8.92
CA ILE A 247 -15.11 -11.53 7.79
C ILE A 247 -14.86 -12.94 7.25
N TYR A 248 -14.85 -13.96 8.12
CA TYR A 248 -14.63 -15.36 7.74
C TYR A 248 -15.61 -15.81 6.65
N LEU A 249 -16.89 -15.43 6.77
CA LEU A 249 -17.92 -15.77 5.79
C LEU A 249 -17.63 -15.09 4.45
N VAL A 250 -17.29 -13.79 4.47
CA VAL A 250 -16.98 -13.04 3.26
C VAL A 250 -15.73 -13.60 2.56
N THR A 251 -14.68 -13.95 3.31
CA THR A 251 -13.48 -14.55 2.74
C THR A 251 -13.77 -15.90 2.10
N VAL A 252 -14.52 -16.78 2.79
CA VAL A 252 -14.87 -18.11 2.27
C VAL A 252 -15.71 -17.99 1.00
N LEU A 253 -16.73 -17.12 1.00
CA LEU A 253 -17.55 -16.88 -0.19
C LEU A 253 -16.72 -16.34 -1.36
N LEU A 254 -15.83 -15.38 -1.11
CA LEU A 254 -14.94 -14.81 -2.13
C LEU A 254 -14.00 -15.88 -2.70
N LEU A 255 -13.43 -16.73 -1.85
CA LEU A 255 -12.53 -17.81 -2.26
C LEU A 255 -13.26 -18.87 -3.08
N LEU A 256 -14.42 -19.36 -2.63
CA LEU A 256 -15.21 -20.34 -3.35
C LEU A 256 -15.66 -19.79 -4.70
N TYR A 257 -16.21 -18.57 -4.73
CA TYR A 257 -16.60 -17.92 -5.96
C TYR A 257 -15.41 -17.78 -6.93
N SER A 258 -14.26 -17.34 -6.43
CA SER A 258 -13.05 -17.21 -7.25
C SER A 258 -12.54 -18.57 -7.75
N LEU A 259 -12.64 -19.62 -6.96
CA LEU A 259 -12.20 -20.98 -7.33
C LEU A 259 -13.06 -21.59 -8.45
N PHE A 260 -14.37 -21.40 -8.39
CA PHE A 260 -15.29 -21.96 -9.38
C PHE A 260 -15.41 -21.11 -10.64
N PHE A 261 -15.46 -19.79 -10.51
CA PHE A 261 -15.80 -18.90 -11.64
C PHE A 261 -14.62 -18.06 -12.15
N ARG A 262 -13.57 -17.85 -11.35
CA ARG A 262 -12.52 -16.84 -11.61
C ARG A 262 -11.12 -17.26 -11.16
N ARG A 263 -10.67 -18.45 -11.59
CA ARG A 263 -9.35 -18.99 -11.21
C ARG A 263 -8.17 -18.08 -11.59
N GLU A 264 -8.35 -17.25 -12.61
CA GLU A 264 -7.40 -16.23 -13.05
C GLU A 264 -6.99 -15.26 -11.93
N VAL A 265 -7.88 -15.01 -10.95
CA VAL A 265 -7.61 -14.13 -9.80
C VAL A 265 -6.44 -14.66 -8.96
N PHE A 266 -6.34 -15.99 -8.80
CA PHE A 266 -5.23 -16.60 -8.07
C PHE A 266 -3.90 -16.40 -8.78
N LEU A 267 -3.88 -16.39 -10.12
CA LEU A 267 -2.66 -16.11 -10.90
C LEU A 267 -2.17 -14.66 -10.72
N ARG A 268 -3.09 -13.74 -10.43
CA ARG A 268 -2.80 -12.32 -10.17
C ARG A 268 -2.56 -12.00 -8.70
N LEU A 269 -2.71 -12.98 -7.80
CA LEU A 269 -2.52 -12.78 -6.38
C LEU A 269 -1.05 -12.48 -6.05
N ASP A 270 -0.80 -11.43 -5.27
CA ASP A 270 0.56 -11.18 -4.77
C ASP A 270 0.86 -12.13 -3.60
N TYR A 271 1.23 -13.36 -3.94
CA TYR A 271 1.61 -14.41 -2.99
C TYR A 271 2.77 -14.00 -2.09
N PHE A 272 3.65 -13.09 -2.56
CA PHE A 272 4.70 -12.55 -1.70
C PHE A 272 4.10 -11.74 -0.56
N LEU A 273 3.14 -10.86 -0.85
CA LEU A 273 2.51 -10.02 0.17
C LEU A 273 1.65 -10.85 1.14
N LEU A 274 0.93 -11.86 0.63
CA LEU A 274 0.16 -12.78 1.48
C LEU A 274 1.07 -13.57 2.44
N GLY A 275 2.17 -14.13 1.91
CA GLY A 275 3.16 -14.85 2.72
C GLY A 275 3.89 -13.92 3.70
N PHE A 276 4.16 -12.68 3.30
CA PHE A 276 4.76 -11.66 4.16
C PHE A 276 3.86 -11.35 5.36
N VAL A 277 2.55 -11.10 5.14
CA VAL A 277 1.58 -10.86 6.22
C VAL A 277 1.51 -12.08 7.15
N LEU A 278 1.45 -13.29 6.60
CA LEU A 278 1.44 -14.54 7.37
C LEU A 278 2.68 -14.66 8.28
N LEU A 279 3.88 -14.49 7.72
CA LEU A 279 5.13 -14.57 8.49
C LEU A 279 5.24 -13.49 9.56
N ILE A 280 4.82 -12.25 9.26
CA ILE A 280 4.82 -11.16 10.24
C ILE A 280 3.88 -11.46 11.41
N PHE A 281 2.72 -12.06 11.15
CA PHE A 281 1.78 -12.44 12.21
C PHE A 281 2.27 -13.61 13.06
N LEU A 282 2.90 -14.61 12.43
CA LEU A 282 3.57 -15.70 13.15
C LEU A 282 4.71 -15.16 14.04
N LEU A 283 5.53 -14.26 13.50
CA LEU A 283 6.60 -13.58 14.25
C LEU A 283 6.06 -12.76 15.41
N ARG A 284 4.94 -12.04 15.21
CA ARG A 284 4.30 -11.27 16.28
C ARG A 284 3.99 -12.17 17.48
N GLY A 285 3.43 -13.35 17.23
CA GLY A 285 3.08 -14.28 18.30
C GLY A 285 4.29 -14.70 19.13
N ASN A 286 5.40 -15.05 18.49
CA ASN A 286 6.65 -15.38 19.20
C ASN A 286 7.25 -14.15 19.89
N PHE A 287 7.29 -12.99 19.24
CA PHE A 287 7.89 -11.77 19.81
C PHE A 287 7.19 -11.30 21.07
N LEU A 288 5.86 -11.39 21.16
CA LEU A 288 5.12 -11.02 22.37
C LEU A 288 5.39 -11.97 23.55
N THR A 289 5.83 -13.19 23.29
CA THR A 289 6.21 -14.14 24.35
C THR A 289 7.62 -13.95 24.88
N MET A 290 8.51 -13.31 24.12
CA MET A 290 9.86 -13.00 24.59
C MET A 290 9.82 -11.91 25.67
N HIS A 291 10.61 -12.00 26.73
CA HIS A 291 10.59 -10.99 27.81
C HIS A 291 11.39 -9.73 27.45
N LEU A 292 12.49 -9.87 26.70
CA LEU A 292 13.43 -8.77 26.42
C LEU A 292 12.90 -7.79 25.36
N ILE A 293 12.38 -8.29 24.25
CA ILE A 293 12.01 -7.47 23.08
C ILE A 293 10.81 -6.56 23.36
N PRO A 294 9.67 -7.05 23.88
CA PRO A 294 8.52 -6.21 24.22
C PRO A 294 8.87 -5.16 25.28
N ARG A 295 9.68 -5.52 26.28
CA ARG A 295 10.12 -4.58 27.32
C ARG A 295 10.98 -3.47 26.73
N PHE A 296 11.98 -3.81 25.93
CA PHE A 296 12.84 -2.82 25.25
C PHE A 296 12.01 -1.89 24.36
N LEU A 297 11.18 -2.45 23.48
CA LEU A 297 10.34 -1.66 22.55
C LEU A 297 9.33 -0.79 23.30
N SER A 298 8.67 -1.31 24.34
CA SER A 298 7.73 -0.55 25.17
C SER A 298 8.43 0.62 25.89
N THR A 299 9.60 0.39 26.49
CA THR A 299 10.40 1.47 27.09
C THR A 299 10.87 2.49 26.07
N PHE A 300 11.20 2.05 24.85
CA PHE A 300 11.62 2.93 23.79
C PHE A 300 10.47 3.84 23.34
N ILE A 301 9.29 3.31 23.07
CA ILE A 301 8.17 4.11 22.54
C ILE A 301 7.43 4.93 23.62
N SER A 302 7.54 4.57 24.90
CA SER A 302 6.77 5.19 25.99
C SER A 302 6.94 6.71 26.04
N GLY A 303 5.83 7.44 25.92
CA GLY A 303 5.81 8.91 25.95
C GLY A 303 6.17 9.59 24.62
N LYS A 304 6.62 8.84 23.61
CA LYS A 304 7.02 9.31 22.27
C LYS A 304 6.54 8.34 21.19
N GLU A 305 5.31 7.85 21.31
CA GLU A 305 4.85 6.70 20.54
C GLU A 305 4.74 7.02 19.06
N CYS A 306 4.43 8.25 18.66
CA CYS A 306 4.39 8.65 17.25
C CYS A 306 5.80 8.71 16.64
N SER A 307 6.68 9.54 17.21
CA SER A 307 8.02 9.81 16.68
C SER A 307 8.92 8.58 16.68
N HIS A 308 8.94 7.80 17.76
CA HIS A 308 9.76 6.60 17.83
C HIS A 308 9.22 5.45 16.97
N SER A 309 7.90 5.34 16.82
CA SER A 309 7.31 4.37 15.88
C SER A 309 7.57 4.75 14.43
N LEU A 310 7.61 6.04 14.10
CA LEU A 310 8.02 6.52 12.78
C LEU A 310 9.46 6.08 12.48
N VAL A 311 10.40 6.28 13.42
CA VAL A 311 11.79 5.83 13.27
C VAL A 311 11.86 4.32 13.04
N LEU A 312 11.15 3.52 13.86
CA LEU A 312 11.12 2.07 13.68
C LEU A 312 10.51 1.64 12.35
N ALA A 313 9.47 2.35 11.87
CA ALA A 313 8.83 2.06 10.58
C ALA A 313 9.72 2.40 9.37
N GLN A 314 10.64 3.37 9.50
CA GLN A 314 11.66 3.65 8.47
C GLN A 314 12.77 2.57 8.44
N ILE A 315 12.95 1.81 9.52
CA ILE A 315 13.95 0.73 9.61
C ILE A 315 13.33 -0.62 9.22
N PHE A 316 12.22 -1.00 9.86
CA PHE A 316 11.58 -2.32 9.71
C PHE A 316 10.48 -2.35 8.66
N THR A 317 10.24 -1.24 7.97
CA THR A 317 9.07 -0.98 7.13
C THR A 317 7.77 -0.86 7.93
N ARG A 318 6.79 -0.21 7.30
CA ARG A 318 5.55 0.25 7.95
C ARG A 318 4.69 -0.88 8.55
N LEU A 319 4.49 -1.99 7.83
CA LEU A 319 3.60 -3.05 8.30
C LEU A 319 4.18 -3.83 9.49
N PRO A 320 5.43 -4.32 9.47
CA PRO A 320 6.04 -4.97 10.63
C PRO A 320 6.06 -4.07 11.87
N ALA A 321 6.42 -2.80 11.72
CA ALA A 321 6.43 -1.85 12.83
C ALA A 321 5.03 -1.66 13.43
N ALA A 322 4.00 -1.48 12.59
CA ALA A 322 2.61 -1.38 13.05
C ALA A 322 2.17 -2.65 13.80
N VAL A 323 2.49 -3.83 13.27
CA VAL A 323 2.08 -5.11 13.85
C VAL A 323 2.75 -5.39 15.20
N PHE A 324 4.05 -5.12 15.32
CA PHE A 324 4.79 -5.40 16.54
C PHE A 324 4.55 -4.37 17.66
N LEU A 325 4.29 -3.11 17.31
CA LEU A 325 4.12 -2.04 18.30
C LEU A 325 2.68 -1.92 18.83
N ALA A 326 1.68 -2.41 18.09
CA ALA A 326 0.28 -2.19 18.45
C ALA A 326 -0.17 -2.86 19.75
N ASP A 327 0.53 -3.90 20.23
CA ASP A 327 0.24 -4.53 21.53
C ASP A 327 1.10 -3.96 22.67
N LEU A 328 2.04 -3.08 22.37
CA LEU A 328 2.97 -2.50 23.34
C LEU A 328 2.55 -1.12 23.85
N THR A 329 1.47 -0.56 23.29
CA THR A 329 0.93 0.75 23.65
C THR A 329 -0.57 0.80 23.50
N THR A 330 -1.21 1.66 24.29
CA THR A 330 -2.64 2.00 24.19
C THR A 330 -2.89 3.20 23.27
N LYS A 331 -1.83 3.91 22.83
CA LYS A 331 -1.95 5.14 22.04
C LYS A 331 -2.10 4.85 20.53
N GLY A 332 -3.19 4.19 20.15
CA GLY A 332 -3.48 3.80 18.77
C GLY A 332 -3.44 4.95 17.76
N ARG A 333 -3.95 6.13 18.15
CA ARG A 333 -3.93 7.35 17.32
C ARG A 333 -2.51 7.74 16.90
N GLN A 334 -1.55 7.66 17.83
CA GLN A 334 -0.15 8.02 17.57
C GLN A 334 0.53 6.99 16.66
N LEU A 335 0.20 5.70 16.80
CA LEU A 335 0.67 4.67 15.87
C LEU A 335 0.09 4.82 14.46
N ILE A 336 -1.20 5.17 14.33
CA ILE A 336 -1.82 5.45 13.02
C ILE A 336 -1.10 6.63 12.36
N MET A 337 -0.84 7.70 13.10
CA MET A 337 -0.10 8.85 12.57
C MET A 337 1.33 8.47 12.17
N ALA A 338 2.05 7.70 12.99
CA ALA A 338 3.37 7.19 12.63
C ALA A 338 3.34 6.31 11.36
N SER A 339 2.29 5.49 11.20
CA SER A 339 2.07 4.69 9.99
C SER A 339 1.79 5.56 8.76
N ILE A 340 0.96 6.59 8.89
CA ILE A 340 0.72 7.58 7.83
C ILE A 340 2.02 8.27 7.43
N LEU A 341 2.79 8.78 8.40
CA LEU A 341 4.06 9.47 8.14
C LEU A 341 5.10 8.56 7.51
N SER A 342 5.21 7.31 7.98
CA SER A 342 6.16 6.34 7.44
C SER A 342 5.81 5.80 6.05
N SER A 343 4.62 6.14 5.51
CA SER A 343 4.30 5.87 4.11
C SER A 343 5.30 6.54 3.17
N ILE A 344 5.74 7.77 3.52
CA ILE A 344 6.74 8.52 2.76
C ILE A 344 8.12 8.05 3.19
N HIS A 345 8.74 7.21 2.37
CA HIS A 345 10.04 6.62 2.66
C HIS A 345 11.14 7.21 1.76
N PRO A 346 12.05 8.05 2.30
CA PRO A 346 13.10 8.69 1.51
C PRO A 346 14.08 7.74 0.82
N LEU A 347 14.47 6.67 1.51
CA LEU A 347 15.58 5.81 1.11
C LEU A 347 15.29 4.88 -0.09
N ALA A 348 14.10 4.93 -0.69
CA ALA A 348 13.67 4.07 -1.79
C ALA A 348 13.81 2.55 -1.52
N TRP A 349 13.97 2.14 -0.26
CA TRP A 349 14.05 0.74 0.17
C TRP A 349 12.68 0.09 0.34
N ASN A 350 11.63 0.90 0.43
CA ASN A 350 10.27 0.41 0.39
C ASN A 350 9.91 -0.11 -1.02
N TYR A 351 8.80 -0.82 -1.10
CA TYR A 351 8.34 -1.43 -2.35
C TYR A 351 8.19 -0.44 -3.50
N SER A 352 7.74 0.79 -3.20
CA SER A 352 7.54 1.85 -4.19
C SER A 352 8.87 2.35 -4.78
N GLY A 353 9.87 2.63 -3.95
CA GLY A 353 11.21 3.01 -4.38
C GLY A 353 11.92 1.95 -5.22
N VAL A 354 11.77 0.67 -4.87
CA VAL A 354 12.34 -0.45 -5.66
C VAL A 354 11.70 -0.54 -7.06
N ILE A 355 10.39 -0.30 -7.18
CA ILE A 355 9.72 -0.25 -8.49
C ILE A 355 10.27 0.90 -9.32
N ALA A 356 10.31 2.10 -8.74
CA ALA A 356 10.79 3.31 -9.38
C ALA A 356 12.22 3.13 -9.90
N TYR A 357 13.13 2.64 -9.04
CA TYR A 357 14.49 2.34 -9.42
C TYR A 357 14.56 1.30 -10.54
N SER A 358 13.78 0.22 -10.48
CA SER A 358 13.77 -0.81 -11.52
C SER A 358 13.30 -0.27 -12.88
N MET A 359 12.45 0.74 -12.90
CA MET A 359 11.98 1.38 -14.14
C MET A 359 13.00 2.37 -14.70
N MET A 360 13.78 3.02 -13.82
CA MET A 360 14.69 4.10 -14.18
C MET A 360 16.14 3.67 -14.37
N LYS A 361 16.55 2.52 -13.83
CA LYS A 361 17.96 2.06 -13.84
C LYS A 361 18.58 1.91 -15.24
N ASN A 362 17.77 1.62 -16.26
CA ASN A 362 18.23 1.42 -17.63
C ASN A 362 18.08 2.70 -18.49
N ARG A 363 17.63 3.80 -17.90
CA ARG A 363 17.40 5.07 -18.61
C ARG A 363 18.57 6.04 -18.39
N PRO A 364 18.83 6.95 -19.34
CA PRO A 364 19.79 8.03 -19.13
C PRO A 364 19.40 8.84 -17.89
N HIS A 365 20.40 9.32 -17.14
CA HIS A 365 20.24 10.12 -15.91
C HIS A 365 19.60 9.42 -14.69
N GLY A 366 19.69 8.09 -14.57
CA GLY A 366 19.18 7.36 -13.40
C GLY A 366 19.68 7.85 -12.03
N LYS A 367 20.89 8.41 -11.94
CA LYS A 367 21.42 9.02 -10.70
C LYS A 367 20.64 10.29 -10.30
N VAL A 368 20.27 11.12 -11.27
CA VAL A 368 19.47 12.34 -11.05
C VAL A 368 18.09 11.97 -10.54
N PHE A 369 17.50 10.90 -11.07
CA PHE A 369 16.23 10.36 -10.59
C PHE A 369 16.29 9.99 -9.10
N ILE A 370 17.32 9.26 -8.65
CA ILE A 370 17.45 8.85 -7.24
C ILE A 370 17.56 10.08 -6.33
N LEU A 371 18.40 11.05 -6.69
CA LEU A 371 18.56 12.27 -5.89
C LEU A 371 17.23 13.06 -5.83
N HIS A 372 16.55 13.19 -6.96
CA HIS A 372 15.26 13.87 -7.06
C HIS A 372 14.16 13.14 -6.28
N TYR A 373 14.16 11.81 -6.30
CA TYR A 373 13.27 10.96 -5.49
C TYR A 373 13.50 11.22 -4.00
N ILE A 374 14.74 11.08 -3.52
CA ILE A 374 15.09 11.28 -2.11
C ILE A 374 14.69 12.69 -1.68
N PHE A 375 15.04 13.70 -2.47
CA PHE A 375 14.73 15.09 -2.17
C PHE A 375 13.24 15.34 -2.00
N LEU A 376 12.41 14.92 -2.96
CA LEU A 376 10.96 15.11 -2.87
C LEU A 376 10.33 14.36 -1.68
N HIS A 377 10.78 13.13 -1.41
CA HIS A 377 10.25 12.34 -0.30
C HIS A 377 10.66 12.89 1.06
N ILE A 378 11.91 13.38 1.21
CA ILE A 378 12.33 14.07 2.45
C ILE A 378 11.51 15.33 2.66
N GLN A 379 11.33 16.16 1.63
CA GLN A 379 10.55 17.39 1.75
C GLN A 379 9.10 17.08 2.15
N MET A 380 8.44 16.13 1.49
CA MET A 380 7.07 15.76 1.81
C MET A 380 6.96 15.17 3.22
N LEU A 381 7.91 14.32 3.62
CA LEU A 381 7.96 13.76 4.98
C LEU A 381 8.11 14.87 6.03
N LEU A 382 9.02 15.83 5.82
CA LEU A 382 9.22 16.95 6.73
C LEU A 382 7.96 17.81 6.85
N LEU A 383 7.26 18.08 5.74
CA LEU A 383 6.00 18.83 5.75
C LEU A 383 4.92 18.11 6.58
N LEU A 384 4.78 16.79 6.44
CA LEU A 384 3.80 16.04 7.23
C LEU A 384 4.22 15.86 8.70
N VAL A 385 5.52 15.68 8.97
CA VAL A 385 6.04 15.64 10.36
C VAL A 385 5.81 16.97 11.05
N PHE A 386 6.03 18.09 10.36
CA PHE A 386 5.72 19.42 10.86
C PHE A 386 4.22 19.54 11.19
N LEU A 387 3.34 19.09 10.29
CA LEU A 387 1.89 19.05 10.56
C LEU A 387 1.55 18.18 11.79
N ALA A 388 2.18 17.02 11.94
CA ALA A 388 1.98 16.13 13.08
C ALA A 388 2.44 16.78 14.41
N PHE A 389 3.52 17.56 14.38
CA PHE A 389 3.99 18.35 15.52
C PHE A 389 2.96 19.42 15.94
N PHE A 390 2.43 20.21 15.00
CA PHE A 390 1.44 21.26 15.30
C PHE A 390 0.09 20.72 15.78
N THR A 391 -0.26 19.51 15.38
CA THR A 391 -1.48 18.86 15.85
C THR A 391 -1.33 18.23 17.24
N GLY A 392 -0.18 18.41 17.91
CA GLY A 392 0.10 17.94 19.27
C GLY A 392 0.29 16.42 19.36
N ASN A 393 0.69 15.77 18.27
CA ASN A 393 0.70 14.31 18.18
C ASN A 393 2.09 13.68 18.09
N LEU A 394 3.17 14.47 18.17
CA LEU A 394 4.54 14.01 17.90
C LEU A 394 5.39 13.81 19.16
#